data_AF-A0A0S8KIL1-F1
#
_entry.id   AF-A0A0S8KIL1-F1
#
_cell.length_a   1.000
_cell.length_b   1.000
_cell.length_c   1.000
_cell.angle_alpha   90.00
_cell.angle_beta   90.00
_cell.angle_gamma   90.00
#
_symmetry.space_group_name_H-M   'P 1'
#
loop_
_entity.id
_entity.type
_entity.pdbx_description
1 polymer ?
#
loop_
_entity_poly.entity_id
_entity_poly.type
_entity_poly.pdbx_seq_one_letter_code
_entity_poly.pdbx_strand_id
1 'polypeptide(L)'
;MSEYAVYIAGQYDLDQINAQILGEEASFSRFINNRITRHERKSINMAKFKELPAGTIPNDMKLLDISEEPPADMVHVWTGVMVVNDATEAVSAYRAI
;
A
#
# COMPACT_ATOMS: atom_id res chain seq x y z
N MET A 1 -4.80 13.05 -14.90
CA MET A 1 -4.31 11.95 -14.05
C MET A 1 -5.52 11.36 -13.38
N SER A 2 -5.81 10.09 -13.65
CA SER A 2 -6.95 9.40 -13.03
C SER A 2 -6.52 8.67 -11.76
N GLU A 3 -7.48 8.42 -10.87
CA GLU A 3 -7.29 7.55 -9.70
C GLU A 3 -8.04 6.24 -9.95
N TYR A 4 -7.46 5.14 -9.50
CA TYR A 4 -8.08 3.83 -9.57
C TYR A 4 -7.77 3.01 -8.31
N ALA A 5 -8.41 1.85 -8.18
CA ALA A 5 -8.25 0.97 -7.03
C ALA A 5 -7.87 -0.43 -7.48
N VAL A 6 -6.98 -1.05 -6.70
CA VAL A 6 -6.57 -2.45 -6.85
C VAL A 6 -6.94 -3.20 -5.58
N TYR A 7 -7.48 -4.40 -5.76
CA TYR A 7 -7.85 -5.28 -4.66
C TYR A 7 -6.70 -6.22 -4.34
N ILE A 8 -6.21 -6.15 -3.10
CA ILE A 8 -5.14 -7.01 -2.58
C ILE A 8 -5.75 -7.95 -1.55
N ALA A 9 -5.44 -9.24 -1.66
CA ALA A 9 -5.99 -10.27 -0.80
C ALA A 9 -5.56 -10.04 0.67
N GLY A 10 -6.49 -10.15 1.61
CA GLY A 10 -6.21 -9.97 3.04
C GLY A 10 -5.43 -11.12 3.68
N GLN A 11 -5.34 -12.27 3.01
CA GLN A 11 -4.55 -13.43 3.43
C GLN A 11 -3.03 -13.23 3.25
N TYR A 12 -2.62 -12.13 2.61
CA TYR A 12 -1.22 -11.81 2.39
C TYR A 12 -0.59 -11.21 3.64
N ASP A 13 0.68 -11.52 3.84
CA ASP A 13 1.51 -10.82 4.82
C ASP A 13 1.89 -9.41 4.33
N LEU A 14 2.50 -8.63 5.22
CA LEU A 14 2.84 -7.23 4.96
C LEU A 14 3.83 -7.06 3.79
N ASP A 15 4.79 -7.98 3.64
CA ASP A 15 5.79 -7.96 2.58
C ASP A 15 5.15 -8.26 1.21
N GLN A 16 4.25 -9.25 1.17
CA GLN A 16 3.46 -9.58 -0.01
C GLN A 16 2.55 -8.44 -0.43
N ILE A 17 1.88 -7.78 0.52
CA ILE A 17 1.07 -6.60 0.24
C ILE A 17 1.96 -5.47 -0.30
N ASN A 18 3.11 -5.22 0.32
CA ASN A 18 4.05 -4.21 -0.14
C ASN A 18 4.53 -4.50 -1.57
N ALA A 19 4.87 -5.75 -1.88
CA ALA A 19 5.27 -6.17 -3.22
C ALA A 19 4.18 -5.96 -4.27
N GLN A 20 2.90 -6.21 -3.93
CA GLN A 20 1.77 -5.92 -4.83
C GLN A 20 1.64 -4.42 -5.11
N ILE A 21 1.80 -3.58 -4.09
CA ILE A 21 1.75 -2.13 -4.27
C ILE A 21 2.92 -1.64 -5.14
N LEU A 22 4.14 -2.11 -4.88
CA LEU A 22 5.32 -1.74 -5.67
C LEU A 22 5.21 -2.22 -7.13
N GLY A 23 4.64 -3.41 -7.36
CA GLY A 23 4.36 -3.91 -8.70
C GLY A 23 3.39 -3.01 -9.48
N GLU A 24 2.39 -2.46 -8.79
CA GLU A 24 1.46 -1.48 -9.38
C GLU A 24 2.14 -0.12 -9.62
N GLU A 25 2.99 0.34 -8.70
CA GLU A 25 3.75 1.59 -8.85
C GLU A 25 4.75 1.56 -10.01
N ALA A 26 5.28 0.37 -10.34
CA ALA A 26 6.13 0.16 -11.52
C ALA A 26 5.40 0.46 -12.85
N SER A 27 4.07 0.51 -12.85
CA SER A 27 3.23 0.87 -14.00
C SER A 27 2.91 2.36 -14.08
N PHE A 28 3.83 3.23 -13.63
CA PHE A 28 3.67 4.69 -13.59
C PHE A 28 2.49 5.14 -12.73
N SER A 29 2.30 4.52 -11.58
CA SER A 29 1.25 4.89 -10.62
C SER A 29 1.86 5.14 -9.24
N ARG A 30 1.12 5.81 -8.37
CA ARG A 30 1.53 6.07 -6.99
C ARG A 30 0.43 5.70 -6.01
N PHE A 31 0.77 4.90 -5.02
CA PHE A 31 -0.08 4.60 -3.89
C PHE A 31 -0.45 5.86 -3.12
N ILE A 32 -1.75 6.00 -2.83
CA ILE A 32 -2.33 7.13 -2.11
C ILE A 32 -2.78 6.71 -0.70
N ASN A 33 -3.58 5.65 -0.62
CA ASN A 33 -4.17 5.14 0.62
C ASN A 33 -4.73 3.73 0.42
N ASN A 34 -5.09 3.09 1.53
CA ASN A 34 -5.83 1.85 1.54
C ASN A 34 -7.16 2.00 2.31
N ARG A 35 -8.15 1.20 1.92
CA ARG A 35 -9.38 0.97 2.71
C ARG A 35 -9.67 -0.52 2.77
N ILE A 36 -10.20 -0.98 3.90
CA ILE A 36 -10.72 -2.34 4.01
C ILE A 36 -12.12 -2.38 3.38
N THR A 37 -12.33 -3.36 2.51
CA THR A 37 -13.65 -3.64 1.92
C THR A 37 -13.93 -5.14 2.00
N ARG A 38 -15.13 -5.54 1.57
CA ARG A 38 -15.55 -6.94 1.55
C ARG A 38 -15.78 -7.39 0.11
N HIS A 39 -15.12 -8.46 -0.29
CA HIS A 39 -15.33 -9.13 -1.58
C HIS A 39 -15.58 -10.61 -1.32
N GLU A 40 -16.65 -11.18 -1.89
CA GLU A 40 -17.00 -12.60 -1.72
C GLU A 40 -17.01 -13.07 -0.25
N ARG A 41 -17.52 -12.22 0.65
CA ARG A 41 -17.58 -12.42 2.11
C ARG A 41 -16.24 -12.39 2.86
N LYS A 42 -15.10 -12.25 2.18
CA LYS A 42 -13.78 -12.05 2.78
C LYS A 42 -13.43 -10.56 2.90
N SER A 43 -12.72 -10.20 3.96
CA SER A 43 -12.15 -8.86 4.10
C SER A 43 -10.91 -8.75 3.23
N ILE A 44 -10.83 -7.69 2.43
CA ILE A 44 -9.73 -7.45 1.49
C ILE A 44 -9.28 -5.99 1.56
N ASN A 45 -8.07 -5.74 1.08
CA ASN A 45 -7.51 -4.40 0.96
C ASN A 45 -7.89 -3.80 -0.39
N MET A 46 -8.41 -2.58 -0.39
CA MET A 46 -8.64 -1.77 -1.58
C MET A 46 -7.63 -0.63 -1.57
N ALA A 47 -6.49 -0.87 -2.22
CA ALA A 47 -5.41 0.09 -2.36
C ALA A 47 -5.73 1.06 -3.50
N LYS A 48 -5.63 2.36 -3.24
CA LYS A 48 -5.87 3.42 -4.24
C LYS A 48 -4.57 3.96 -4.80
N PHE A 49 -4.58 4.16 -6.10
CA PHE A 49 -3.44 4.64 -6.87
C PHE A 49 -3.82 5.87 -7.69
N LYS A 50 -2.83 6.74 -7.89
CA LYS A 50 -2.89 7.88 -8.81
C LYS A 50 -1.94 7.62 -9.96
N GLU A 51 -2.42 7.72 -11.19
CA GLU A 51 -1.54 7.68 -12.35
C GLU A 51 -0.56 8.86 -12.33
N LEU A 52 0.69 8.56 -12.64
CA LEU A 52 1.76 9.52 -12.83
C LEU A 52 2.02 9.78 -14.32
N PRO A 53 2.69 10.88 -14.66
CA PRO A 53 3.19 11.08 -16.01
C PRO A 53 4.10 9.93 -16.46
N ALA A 54 4.05 9.59 -17.74
CA ALA A 54 4.89 8.55 -18.32
C ALA A 54 6.38 8.80 -18.01
N GLY A 55 7.09 7.74 -17.61
CA GLY A 55 8.51 7.82 -17.22
C GLY A 55 8.75 8.28 -15.78
N THR A 56 7.70 8.60 -15.01
CA THR A 56 7.83 8.88 -13.58
C THR A 56 7.56 7.61 -12.78
N ILE A 57 8.59 7.07 -12.13
CA ILE A 57 8.46 5.96 -11.18
C ILE A 57 8.62 6.58 -9.78
N PRO A 58 7.69 6.30 -8.85
CA PRO A 58 7.85 6.75 -7.48
C PRO A 58 9.09 6.13 -6.80
N ASN A 59 9.65 6.83 -5.81
CA ASN A 59 10.65 6.24 -4.92
C ASN A 59 10.08 5.03 -4.17
N ASP A 60 10.96 4.10 -3.78
CA ASP A 60 10.61 2.88 -3.04
C ASP A 60 9.76 3.17 -1.80
N MET A 61 8.74 2.33 -1.62
CA MET A 61 7.80 2.38 -0.51
C MET A 61 7.95 1.15 0.37
N LYS A 62 7.75 1.34 1.67
CA LYS A 62 7.68 0.27 2.66
C LYS A 62 6.45 0.43 3.53
N LEU A 63 5.69 -0.64 3.68
CA LEU A 63 4.71 -0.78 4.74
C LEU A 63 5.42 -1.27 6.01
N LEU A 64 5.02 -0.75 7.15
CA LEU A 64 5.48 -1.16 8.48
C LEU A 64 4.27 -1.25 9.41
N ASP A 65 4.31 -2.15 10.39
CA ASP A 65 3.37 -2.09 11.51
C ASP A 65 3.46 -0.70 12.18
N ILE A 66 2.34 -0.18 12.70
CA ILE A 66 2.31 1.15 13.31
C ILE A 66 3.25 1.30 14.52
N SER A 67 3.64 0.20 15.15
CA SER A 67 4.56 0.17 16.28
C SER A 67 6.03 0.13 15.88
N GLU A 68 6.34 -0.08 14.60
CA GLU A 68 7.71 -0.11 14.10
C GLU A 68 8.24 1.30 13.81
N GLU A 69 9.52 1.52 14.12
CA GLU A 69 10.19 2.78 13.80
C GLU A 69 10.58 2.81 12.32
N PRO A 70 10.27 3.89 11.58
CA PRO A 70 10.64 3.98 10.18
C PRO A 70 12.17 4.01 10.02
N PRO A 71 12.71 3.39 8.96
CA PRO A 71 14.11 3.53 8.62
C PRO A 71 14.53 5.00 8.47
N ALA A 72 15.82 5.26 8.73
CA ALA A 72 16.42 6.54 8.36
C ALA A 72 16.20 6.81 6.86
N ASP A 73 16.02 8.08 6.51
CA ASP A 73 15.79 8.54 5.14
C ASP A 73 14.44 8.12 4.50
N MET A 74 13.43 7.82 5.32
CA MET A 74 12.06 7.62 4.85
C MET A 74 11.09 8.69 5.37
N VAL A 75 10.19 9.15 4.49
CA VAL A 75 9.09 10.07 4.80
C VAL A 75 7.77 9.32 4.89
N HIS A 76 6.95 9.73 5.86
CA HIS A 76 5.60 9.21 6.04
C HIS A 76 4.70 9.53 4.83
N VAL A 77 3.97 8.53 4.35
CA VAL A 77 3.01 8.65 3.24
C VAL A 77 1.58 8.54 3.73
N TRP A 78 1.30 7.52 4.56
CA TRP A 78 -0.06 7.18 4.97
C TRP A 78 -0.04 6.33 6.25
N THR A 79 -1.07 6.45 7.08
CA THR A 79 -1.33 5.53 8.19
C THR A 79 -2.80 5.15 8.16
N GLY A 80 -3.07 3.88 8.44
CA GLY A 80 -4.43 3.39 8.59
C GLY A 80 -4.45 1.93 8.97
N VAL A 81 -5.46 1.23 8.49
CA VAL A 81 -5.70 -0.16 8.85
C VAL A 81 -5.76 -1.01 7.58
N MET A 82 -5.11 -2.16 7.60
CA MET A 82 -5.07 -3.14 6.51
C MET A 82 -5.48 -4.52 7.03
N VAL A 83 -5.91 -5.39 6.12
CA VAL A 83 -6.06 -6.82 6.43
C VAL A 83 -4.74 -7.50 6.10
N VAL A 84 -4.06 -8.05 7.10
CA VAL A 84 -2.76 -8.74 6.99
C VAL A 84 -2.93 -10.12 7.62
N ASN A 85 -2.57 -11.18 6.92
CA ASN A 85 -2.77 -12.57 7.39
C ASN A 85 -4.20 -12.85 7.92
N ASP A 86 -5.22 -12.35 7.21
CA ASP A 86 -6.65 -12.40 7.59
C ASP A 86 -7.02 -11.66 8.90
N ALA A 87 -6.08 -10.95 9.52
CA ALA A 87 -6.28 -10.11 10.69
C ALA A 87 -6.29 -8.61 10.32
N THR A 88 -6.92 -7.79 11.16
CA THR A 88 -6.96 -6.34 10.96
C THR A 88 -5.81 -5.70 11.74
N GLU A 89 -4.86 -5.09 11.04
CA GLU A 89 -3.62 -4.55 11.60
C GLU A 89 -3.46 -3.06 11.26
N ALA A 90 -2.91 -2.31 12.20
CA ALA A 90 -2.62 -0.90 12.01
C ALA A 90 -1.24 -0.75 11.35
N VAL A 91 -1.20 -0.09 10.20
CA VAL A 91 -0.03 -0.06 9.31
C VAL A 91 0.26 1.38 8.90
N SER A 92 1.54 1.69 8.77
CA SER A 92 2.04 2.94 8.21
C SER A 92 2.84 2.67 6.93
N ALA A 93 2.63 3.49 5.92
CA ALA A 93 3.38 3.50 4.68
C ALA A 93 4.41 4.63 4.73
N TYR A 94 5.65 4.30 4.39
CA TYR A 94 6.77 5.22 4.30
C TYR A 94 7.42 5.11 2.92
N ARG A 95 8.09 6.17 2.50
CA ARG A 95 8.76 6.24 1.19
C ARG A 95 10.14 6.83 1.33
N ALA A 96 11.11 6.31 0.58
CA ALA A 96 12.44 6.89 0.52
C ALA A 96 12.40 8.35 0.03
N ILE A 97 13.23 9.20 0.65
CA ILE A 97 13.41 10.62 0.29
C ILE A 97 13.99 10.77 -1.11
#